data_AF-A0A4R5NPE5-F1
#
_entry.id   AF-A0A4R5NPE5-F1
#
_cell.length_a   1.000
_cell.length_b   1.000
_cell.length_c   1.000
_cell.angle_alpha   90.00
_cell.angle_beta   90.00
_cell.angle_gamma   90.00
#
_symmetry.space_group_name_H-M   'P 1'
#
loop_
_entity.id
_entity.type
_entity.pdbx_description
1 polymer ?
#
loop_
_entity_poly.entity_id
_entity_poly.type
_entity_poly.pdbx_seq_one_letter_code
_entity_poly.pdbx_strand_id
1 'polypeptide(L)'
;MKSTSSKKNFRVYKAAVTNRGSVYYKVVSFDKAYRGWIYGGKTANTFAGGIKSYDTFTAGTLTTEQKDNTFTIANPGTANDNKTVTYKAPAWTQYKVGRQITDSTPYAKADFNITQVGKRTREGDQWVYISAVDSANAKANGWILYSGLTTDGVTAAQGVTINYVSVDGGTVKSQILGFPLTAAADAIMNVTTTNLVIPEGYTIATWSSNATNAKRGSTVTAYVKQNAKTAMIQFKLYDKATNKIIELNATQQTALNAAEVNAAYQVPMGSSLSVATQEALLEEAGLKSFTTTDNKTATLRADGVGKIKIAGSNATPTVSAYYDVK
;
A
#
# COMPACT_ATOMS: atom_id res chain seq x y z
N MET A 1 -22.28 -6.88 -13.87
CA MET A 1 -21.27 -6.23 -13.00
C MET A 1 -21.37 -6.78 -11.58
N LYS A 2 -20.24 -7.12 -10.95
CA LYS A 2 -20.19 -7.54 -9.53
C LYS A 2 -20.20 -6.28 -8.65
N SER A 3 -21.12 -6.18 -7.70
CA SER A 3 -21.13 -5.05 -6.74
C SER A 3 -19.90 -5.10 -5.83
N THR A 4 -19.29 -3.94 -5.56
CA THR A 4 -18.19 -3.77 -4.59
C THR A 4 -18.67 -3.36 -3.20
N SER A 5 -19.99 -3.31 -2.96
CA SER A 5 -20.54 -2.88 -1.67
C SER A 5 -21.05 -4.06 -0.83
N SER A 6 -20.59 -4.15 0.43
CA SER A 6 -21.08 -5.14 1.39
C SER A 6 -22.54 -4.94 1.81
N LYS A 7 -23.12 -3.76 1.57
CA LYS A 7 -24.58 -3.52 1.73
C LYS A 7 -25.42 -4.48 0.87
N LYS A 8 -24.85 -4.93 -0.25
CA LYS A 8 -25.47 -5.85 -1.22
C LYS A 8 -25.11 -7.32 -0.96
N ASN A 9 -24.49 -7.65 0.18
CA ASN A 9 -24.36 -9.04 0.61
C ASN A 9 -25.74 -9.69 0.78
N PHE A 10 -25.87 -10.98 0.54
CA PHE A 10 -27.11 -11.72 0.69
C PHE A 10 -27.01 -12.76 1.79
N ARG A 11 -28.07 -12.91 2.58
CA ARG A 11 -28.24 -14.01 3.54
C ARG A 11 -29.27 -14.99 3.01
N VAL A 12 -28.87 -16.25 2.88
CA VAL A 12 -29.79 -17.39 2.75
C VAL A 12 -30.32 -17.72 4.14
N TYR A 13 -31.64 -17.84 4.29
CA TYR A 13 -32.26 -18.12 5.58
C TYR A 13 -33.37 -19.18 5.55
N LYS A 14 -33.70 -19.71 4.37
CA LYS A 14 -34.61 -20.85 4.20
C LYS A 14 -34.28 -21.59 2.91
N ALA A 15 -34.56 -22.88 2.86
CA ALA A 15 -34.53 -23.70 1.66
C ALA A 15 -35.90 -24.36 1.43
N ALA A 16 -36.23 -24.65 0.17
CA ALA A 16 -37.40 -25.43 -0.24
C ALA A 16 -37.02 -26.33 -1.41
N VAL A 17 -37.62 -27.52 -1.47
CA VAL A 17 -37.45 -28.49 -2.56
C VAL A 17 -38.78 -28.65 -3.27
N THR A 18 -38.79 -28.57 -4.60
CA THR A 18 -40.01 -28.78 -5.39
C THR A 18 -40.31 -30.26 -5.57
N ASN A 19 -41.52 -30.59 -6.03
CA ASN A 19 -41.89 -31.97 -6.42
C ASN A 19 -41.02 -32.56 -7.54
N ARG A 20 -40.25 -31.72 -8.27
CA ARG A 20 -39.29 -32.12 -9.31
C ARG A 20 -37.84 -32.21 -8.79
N GLY A 21 -37.62 -32.10 -7.48
CA GLY A 21 -36.29 -32.18 -6.86
C GLY A 21 -35.42 -30.92 -7.02
N SER A 22 -35.96 -29.81 -7.51
CA SER A 22 -35.23 -28.54 -7.60
C SER A 22 -35.20 -27.85 -6.23
N VAL A 23 -34.03 -27.33 -5.85
CA VAL A 23 -33.82 -26.60 -4.60
C VAL A 23 -33.89 -25.10 -4.85
N TYR A 24 -34.63 -24.39 -4.02
CA TYR A 24 -34.70 -22.94 -3.99
C TYR A 24 -34.31 -22.41 -2.61
N TYR A 25 -33.54 -21.33 -2.59
CA TYR A 25 -33.12 -20.64 -1.36
C TYR A 25 -33.86 -19.32 -1.21
N LYS A 26 -34.40 -19.07 -0.02
CA LYS A 26 -34.96 -17.77 0.34
C LYS A 26 -33.82 -16.86 0.79
N VAL A 27 -33.66 -15.76 0.07
CA VAL A 27 -32.55 -14.81 0.24
C VAL A 27 -33.06 -13.43 0.60
N VAL A 28 -32.22 -12.66 1.28
CA VAL A 28 -32.44 -11.24 1.58
C VAL A 28 -31.11 -10.49 1.49
N SER A 29 -31.09 -9.33 0.85
CA SER A 29 -29.92 -8.46 0.86
C SER A 29 -29.74 -7.82 2.24
N PHE A 30 -28.51 -7.50 2.63
CA PHE A 30 -28.26 -6.96 3.96
C PHE A 30 -28.91 -5.59 4.15
N ASP A 31 -28.93 -4.74 3.11
CA ASP A 31 -29.68 -3.48 3.07
C ASP A 31 -31.21 -3.65 2.99
N LYS A 32 -31.70 -4.90 2.92
CA LYS A 32 -33.11 -5.28 2.87
C LYS A 32 -33.87 -4.83 1.61
N ALA A 33 -33.20 -4.23 0.62
CA ALA A 33 -33.82 -3.78 -0.61
C ALA A 33 -34.34 -4.94 -1.47
N TYR A 34 -33.72 -6.12 -1.38
CA TYR A 34 -34.08 -7.29 -2.18
C TYR A 34 -34.39 -8.49 -1.30
N ARG A 35 -35.47 -9.21 -1.63
CA ARG A 35 -35.87 -10.45 -0.99
C ARG A 35 -36.60 -11.33 -2.00
N GLY A 36 -36.38 -12.63 -1.95
CA GLY A 36 -37.08 -13.56 -2.82
C GLY A 36 -36.57 -14.99 -2.68
N TRP A 37 -37.02 -15.82 -3.62
CA TRP A 37 -36.50 -17.17 -3.81
C TRP A 37 -35.57 -17.17 -5.03
N ILE A 38 -34.43 -17.83 -4.90
CA ILE A 38 -33.47 -18.03 -5.99
C ILE A 38 -33.21 -19.53 -6.16
N TYR A 39 -33.11 -19.97 -7.40
CA TYR A 39 -32.78 -21.37 -7.70
C TYR A 39 -31.36 -21.70 -7.22
N GLY A 40 -31.22 -22.80 -6.49
CA GLY A 40 -29.99 -23.21 -5.82
C GLY A 40 -29.39 -24.53 -6.28
N GLY A 41 -29.97 -25.17 -7.30
CA GLY A 41 -29.52 -26.48 -7.82
C GLY A 41 -30.47 -27.62 -7.50
N LYS A 42 -29.95 -28.85 -7.46
CA LYS A 42 -30.71 -30.08 -7.17
C LYS A 42 -30.42 -30.71 -5.81
N THR A 43 -29.36 -30.25 -5.12
CA THR A 43 -28.91 -30.81 -3.84
C THR A 43 -29.13 -29.81 -2.72
N ALA A 44 -29.86 -30.22 -1.68
CA ALA A 44 -30.08 -29.36 -0.52
C ALA A 44 -28.76 -29.06 0.21
N ASN A 45 -28.65 -27.86 0.80
CA ASN A 45 -27.46 -27.38 1.52
C ASN A 45 -26.18 -27.23 0.67
N THR A 46 -26.28 -27.41 -0.64
CA THR A 46 -25.21 -27.06 -1.59
C THR A 46 -25.62 -25.82 -2.36
N PHE A 47 -24.76 -24.81 -2.43
CA PHE A 47 -24.99 -23.65 -3.29
C PHE A 47 -24.54 -23.97 -4.71
N ALA A 48 -25.51 -24.15 -5.61
CA ALA A 48 -25.30 -24.28 -7.06
C ALA A 48 -26.23 -23.30 -7.80
N GLY A 49 -26.48 -23.52 -9.10
CA GLY A 49 -27.41 -22.68 -9.87
C GLY A 49 -26.96 -21.22 -10.03
N GLY A 50 -25.64 -20.97 -10.01
CA GLY A 50 -25.05 -19.63 -10.08
C GLY A 50 -24.89 -18.92 -8.73
N ILE A 51 -25.27 -19.57 -7.62
CA ILE A 51 -25.04 -19.06 -6.27
C ILE A 51 -23.64 -19.48 -5.81
N LYS A 52 -22.87 -18.53 -5.28
CA LYS A 52 -21.55 -18.78 -4.70
C LYS A 52 -21.47 -18.18 -3.29
N SER A 53 -21.12 -19.01 -2.30
CA SER A 53 -20.75 -18.54 -0.97
C SER A 53 -19.36 -17.91 -0.99
N TYR A 54 -19.14 -16.95 -0.11
CA TYR A 54 -17.86 -16.31 0.11
C TYR A 54 -17.84 -15.72 1.52
N ASP A 55 -16.66 -15.58 2.09
CA ASP A 55 -16.50 -14.90 3.38
C ASP A 55 -16.67 -13.39 3.19
N THR A 56 -17.40 -12.76 4.09
CA THR A 56 -17.63 -11.31 4.06
C THR A 56 -16.50 -10.52 4.72
N PHE A 57 -15.63 -11.20 5.46
CA PHE A 57 -14.51 -10.62 6.18
C PHE A 57 -13.34 -11.60 6.20
N THR A 58 -12.12 -11.09 6.04
CA THR A 58 -10.88 -11.86 6.13
C THR A 58 -10.07 -11.31 7.28
N ALA A 59 -9.81 -12.14 8.31
CA ALA A 59 -8.93 -11.76 9.41
C ALA A 59 -7.51 -11.50 8.91
N GLY A 60 -6.83 -10.55 9.53
CA GLY A 60 -5.43 -10.22 9.26
C GLY A 60 -4.57 -10.37 10.51
N THR A 61 -3.28 -10.04 10.35
CA THR A 61 -2.32 -10.01 11.44
C THR A 61 -2.05 -8.56 11.84
N LEU A 62 -2.03 -8.28 13.14
CA LEU A 62 -1.70 -6.96 13.66
C LEU A 62 -0.27 -6.55 13.26
N THR A 63 -0.11 -5.31 12.82
CA THR A 63 1.21 -4.70 12.62
C THR A 63 1.87 -4.39 13.96
N THR A 64 3.18 -4.15 13.96
CA THR A 64 3.91 -3.67 15.15
C THR A 64 3.30 -2.39 15.70
N GLU A 65 2.99 -1.43 14.81
CA GLU A 65 2.31 -0.17 15.19
C GLU A 65 0.99 -0.40 15.93
N GLN A 66 0.17 -1.36 15.47
CA GLN A 66 -1.12 -1.66 16.09
C GLN A 66 -0.99 -2.36 17.45
N LYS A 67 0.11 -3.07 17.69
CA LYS A 67 0.38 -3.75 18.97
C LYS A 67 0.99 -2.82 20.01
N ASP A 68 1.82 -1.88 19.56
CA ASP A 68 2.71 -1.13 20.45
C ASP A 68 2.17 0.27 20.80
N ASN A 69 1.07 0.71 20.17
CA ASN A 69 0.48 2.03 20.41
C ASN A 69 -0.96 1.97 20.94
N THR A 70 -1.39 3.04 21.59
CA THR A 70 -2.79 3.33 21.90
C THR A 70 -3.41 4.25 20.84
N PHE A 71 -4.72 4.16 20.72
CA PHE A 71 -5.51 4.86 19.72
C PHE A 71 -6.71 5.53 20.37
N THR A 72 -7.08 6.70 19.86
CA THR A 72 -8.29 7.43 20.20
C THR A 72 -9.21 7.48 18.98
N ILE A 73 -10.51 7.67 19.21
CA ILE A 73 -11.46 7.88 18.10
C ILE A 73 -11.21 9.27 17.53
N ALA A 74 -10.83 9.37 16.26
CA ALA A 74 -10.35 10.62 15.68
C ALA A 74 -11.42 11.73 15.65
N ASN A 75 -12.68 11.34 15.45
CA ASN A 75 -13.81 12.27 15.41
C ASN A 75 -14.99 11.69 16.21
N PRO A 76 -14.97 11.85 17.56
CA PRO A 76 -16.05 11.38 18.42
C PRO A 76 -17.38 12.07 18.12
N GLY A 77 -18.50 11.38 18.32
CA GLY A 77 -19.84 11.87 18.01
C GLY A 77 -20.84 10.74 17.73
N THR A 78 -21.88 11.03 16.94
CA THR A 78 -23.02 10.11 16.71
C THR A 78 -23.14 9.59 15.28
N ALA A 79 -22.23 10.00 14.38
CA ALA A 79 -22.28 9.64 12.97
C ALA A 79 -22.18 8.12 12.76
N ASN A 80 -22.97 7.59 11.81
CA ASN A 80 -22.93 6.18 11.42
C ASN A 80 -22.19 6.02 10.08
N ASP A 81 -20.91 6.38 10.10
CA ASP A 81 -20.02 6.47 8.93
C ASP A 81 -18.89 5.44 8.97
N ASN A 82 -18.96 4.49 9.90
CA ASN A 82 -17.95 3.47 10.22
C ASN A 82 -16.66 3.99 10.88
N LYS A 83 -16.56 5.30 11.16
CA LYS A 83 -15.35 5.96 11.70
C LYS A 83 -15.59 6.67 13.03
N THR A 84 -16.82 7.07 13.31
CA THR A 84 -17.16 7.82 14.54
C THR A 84 -17.57 6.91 15.69
N VAL A 85 -18.15 5.74 15.43
CA VAL A 85 -18.66 4.82 16.46
C VAL A 85 -18.18 3.39 16.21
N THR A 86 -18.24 2.52 17.22
CA THR A 86 -17.87 1.11 17.09
C THR A 86 -19.06 0.20 16.78
N TYR A 87 -18.76 -1.00 16.29
CA TYR A 87 -19.71 -1.99 15.78
C TYR A 87 -19.46 -3.37 16.41
N LYS A 88 -20.51 -4.19 16.54
CA LYS A 88 -20.37 -5.55 17.08
C LYS A 88 -19.60 -6.49 16.16
N ALA A 89 -19.65 -6.21 14.87
CA ALA A 89 -18.85 -6.81 13.80
C ALA A 89 -18.56 -5.73 12.75
N PRO A 90 -17.55 -5.88 11.88
CA PRO A 90 -17.31 -4.95 10.79
C PRO A 90 -18.59 -4.71 9.97
N ALA A 91 -18.88 -3.46 9.65
CA ALA A 91 -20.19 -3.11 9.10
C ALA A 91 -20.53 -3.92 7.83
N TRP A 92 -21.75 -4.44 7.79
CA TRP A 92 -22.27 -5.24 6.67
C TRP A 92 -21.56 -6.58 6.43
N THR A 93 -20.81 -7.10 7.40
CA THR A 93 -20.23 -8.46 7.33
C THR A 93 -21.14 -9.51 7.95
N GLN A 94 -22.08 -9.13 8.82
CA GLN A 94 -23.07 -10.06 9.35
C GLN A 94 -24.48 -9.49 9.21
N TYR A 95 -25.44 -10.37 8.91
CA TYR A 95 -26.84 -9.97 8.71
C TYR A 95 -27.46 -9.52 10.04
N LYS A 96 -28.04 -8.31 10.05
CA LYS A 96 -28.67 -7.68 11.24
C LYS A 96 -27.74 -7.36 12.41
N VAL A 97 -26.42 -7.44 12.23
CA VAL A 97 -25.46 -7.00 13.24
C VAL A 97 -25.18 -5.52 13.03
N GLY A 98 -25.27 -4.75 14.11
CA GLY A 98 -25.21 -3.28 14.07
C GLY A 98 -24.10 -2.70 14.93
N ARG A 99 -24.30 -1.42 15.26
CA ARG A 99 -23.41 -0.64 16.13
C ARG A 99 -23.31 -1.26 17.53
N GLN A 100 -22.12 -1.16 18.11
CA GLN A 100 -21.85 -1.46 19.52
C GLN A 100 -22.27 -0.26 20.38
N ILE A 101 -21.79 0.94 20.03
CA ILE A 101 -22.21 2.21 20.61
C ILE A 101 -22.85 3.10 19.54
N THR A 102 -23.80 3.94 19.95
CA THR A 102 -24.45 4.91 19.04
C THR A 102 -23.91 6.32 19.18
N ASP A 103 -23.10 6.56 20.22
CA ASP A 103 -22.48 7.83 20.55
C ASP A 103 -21.10 7.56 21.16
N SER A 104 -20.06 8.11 20.56
CA SER A 104 -18.69 8.01 21.04
C SER A 104 -18.21 9.25 21.81
N THR A 105 -19.03 10.31 21.92
CA THR A 105 -18.68 11.56 22.63
C THR A 105 -18.16 11.33 24.06
N PRO A 106 -18.75 10.41 24.87
CA PRO A 106 -18.24 10.14 26.23
C PRO A 106 -16.83 9.54 26.27
N TYR A 107 -16.34 9.02 25.14
CA TYR A 107 -15.04 8.35 25.00
C TYR A 107 -14.04 9.20 24.22
N ALA A 108 -14.28 10.50 24.06
CA ALA A 108 -13.43 11.40 23.29
C ALA A 108 -11.96 11.46 23.76
N LYS A 109 -11.71 11.12 25.03
CA LYS A 109 -10.38 11.06 25.64
C LYS A 109 -9.98 9.64 26.07
N ALA A 110 -10.70 8.63 25.60
CA ALA A 110 -10.44 7.24 25.97
C ALA A 110 -9.36 6.66 25.06
N ASP A 111 -8.37 6.02 25.68
CA ASP A 111 -7.35 5.24 25.00
C ASP A 111 -7.84 3.82 24.73
N PHE A 112 -7.55 3.33 23.53
CA PHE A 112 -7.87 1.98 23.11
C PHE A 112 -6.66 1.26 22.52
N ASN A 113 -6.55 -0.03 22.83
CA ASN A 113 -5.65 -0.97 22.18
C ASN A 113 -6.34 -1.60 20.97
N ILE A 114 -5.57 -1.96 19.94
CA ILE A 114 -6.09 -2.80 18.85
C ILE A 114 -5.75 -4.26 19.15
N THR A 115 -6.77 -5.12 19.18
CA THR A 115 -6.60 -6.55 19.50
C THR A 115 -6.89 -7.49 18.34
N GLN A 116 -7.61 -7.00 17.32
CA GLN A 116 -7.90 -7.76 16.10
C GLN A 116 -7.90 -6.83 14.89
N VAL A 117 -7.59 -7.38 13.72
CA VAL A 117 -7.63 -6.66 12.44
C VAL A 117 -8.13 -7.58 11.34
N GLY A 118 -8.69 -6.99 10.29
CA GLY A 118 -9.00 -7.70 9.06
C GLY A 118 -9.61 -6.77 8.02
N LYS A 119 -10.06 -7.34 6.90
CA LYS A 119 -10.60 -6.59 5.76
C LYS A 119 -11.96 -7.11 5.33
N ARG A 120 -12.88 -6.21 4.97
CA ARG A 120 -14.12 -6.61 4.28
C ARG A 120 -13.79 -7.04 2.87
N THR A 121 -14.37 -8.14 2.42
CA THR A 121 -13.97 -8.77 1.14
C THR A 121 -14.48 -8.08 -0.11
N ARG A 122 -15.50 -7.20 0.00
CA ARG A 122 -16.00 -6.42 -1.13
C ARG A 122 -15.33 -5.04 -1.27
N GLU A 123 -15.17 -4.33 -0.15
CA GLU A 123 -14.55 -3.00 -0.13
C GLU A 123 -13.02 -3.04 -0.02
N GLY A 124 -12.45 -4.10 0.58
CA GLY A 124 -11.01 -4.20 0.85
C GLY A 124 -10.52 -3.29 1.98
N ASP A 125 -11.43 -2.60 2.67
CA ASP A 125 -11.11 -1.67 3.74
C ASP A 125 -10.75 -2.36 5.05
N GLN A 126 -9.83 -1.76 5.80
CA GLN A 126 -9.30 -2.33 7.04
C GLN A 126 -10.16 -1.95 8.24
N TRP A 127 -10.60 -2.97 8.97
CA TRP A 127 -11.30 -2.85 10.24
C TRP A 127 -10.44 -3.38 11.36
N VAL A 128 -10.56 -2.77 12.52
CA VAL A 128 -9.85 -3.14 13.74
C VAL A 128 -10.83 -3.27 14.90
N TYR A 129 -10.58 -4.22 15.79
CA TYR A 129 -11.30 -4.31 17.06
C TYR A 129 -10.53 -3.54 18.12
N ILE A 130 -11.16 -2.51 18.67
CA ILE A 130 -10.60 -1.70 19.74
C ILE A 130 -11.04 -2.21 21.11
N SER A 131 -10.13 -2.20 22.07
CA SER A 131 -10.38 -2.58 23.46
C SER A 131 -9.86 -1.46 24.37
N ALA A 132 -10.73 -0.93 25.21
CA ALA A 132 -10.40 0.17 26.10
C ALA A 132 -9.26 -0.22 27.04
N VAL A 133 -8.31 0.70 27.22
CA VAL A 133 -7.24 0.57 28.21
C VAL A 133 -7.83 0.65 29.62
N ASP A 134 -8.72 1.62 29.84
CA ASP A 134 -9.51 1.73 31.07
C ASP A 134 -10.84 0.97 30.93
N SER A 135 -11.08 0.04 31.85
CA SER A 135 -12.31 -0.74 31.95
C SER A 135 -13.60 0.10 32.04
N ALA A 136 -13.54 1.33 32.56
CA ALA A 136 -14.69 2.25 32.59
C ALA A 136 -15.22 2.56 31.17
N ASN A 137 -14.34 2.50 30.16
CA ASN A 137 -14.65 2.78 28.77
C ASN A 137 -14.99 1.51 27.95
N ALA A 138 -15.06 0.33 28.59
CA ALA A 138 -15.23 -0.96 27.91
C ALA A 138 -16.53 -1.09 27.08
N LYS A 139 -17.54 -0.24 27.36
CA LYS A 139 -18.77 -0.16 26.54
C LYS A 139 -18.48 0.16 25.07
N ALA A 140 -17.40 0.90 24.80
CA ALA A 140 -16.98 1.26 23.45
C ALA A 140 -16.21 0.14 22.72
N ASN A 141 -15.83 -0.95 23.38
CA ASN A 141 -15.07 -2.05 22.76
C ASN A 141 -15.82 -2.64 21.57
N GLY A 142 -15.23 -2.59 20.39
CA GLY A 142 -15.88 -3.01 19.17
C GLY A 142 -15.05 -2.77 17.92
N TRP A 143 -15.62 -3.14 16.77
CA TRP A 143 -15.04 -2.96 15.46
C TRP A 143 -15.22 -1.52 14.96
N ILE A 144 -14.19 -0.94 14.36
CA ILE A 144 -14.22 0.37 13.70
C ILE A 144 -13.31 0.35 12.48
N LEU A 145 -13.55 1.21 11.49
CA LEU A 145 -12.54 1.41 10.44
C LEU A 145 -11.26 1.93 11.06
N TYR A 146 -10.13 1.35 10.66
CA TYR A 146 -8.82 1.80 11.15
C TYR A 146 -8.57 3.29 10.85
N SER A 147 -9.06 3.78 9.70
CA SER A 147 -9.03 5.20 9.34
C SER A 147 -9.91 6.13 10.20
N GLY A 148 -10.72 5.58 11.11
CA GLY A 148 -11.52 6.34 12.08
C GLY A 148 -10.79 6.57 13.40
N LEU A 149 -9.59 6.00 13.55
CA LEU A 149 -8.75 6.16 14.71
C LEU A 149 -7.63 7.17 14.41
N THR A 150 -7.19 7.84 15.46
CA THR A 150 -5.90 8.51 15.50
C THR A 150 -5.11 7.91 16.65
N THR A 151 -3.80 8.07 16.63
CA THR A 151 -2.98 7.83 17.81
C THR A 151 -2.65 9.19 18.38
N ASP A 152 -2.90 9.39 19.67
CA ASP A 152 -2.29 10.50 20.40
C ASP A 152 -0.83 10.10 20.50
N GLY A 153 -0.04 10.52 19.49
CA GLY A 153 1.30 10.01 19.27
C GLY A 153 2.10 9.91 20.56
N VAL A 154 2.83 8.81 20.72
CA VAL A 154 3.67 8.54 21.89
C VAL A 154 4.46 9.79 22.26
N THR A 155 4.33 10.27 23.50
CA THR A 155 5.13 11.42 23.94
C THR A 155 6.59 11.02 24.09
N ALA A 156 7.51 11.99 24.04
CA ALA A 156 8.95 11.69 24.20
C ALA A 156 9.24 10.96 25.53
N ALA A 157 8.48 11.25 26.59
CA ALA A 157 8.62 10.59 27.89
C ALA A 157 8.18 9.12 27.88
N GLN A 158 7.26 8.74 26.99
CA GLN A 158 6.68 7.39 26.91
C GLN A 158 7.43 6.48 25.92
N GLY A 159 8.26 7.06 25.04
CA GLY A 159 8.96 6.36 23.96
C GLY A 159 10.43 6.73 23.83
N VAL A 160 11.03 6.36 22.70
CA VAL A 160 12.37 6.79 22.27
C VAL A 160 12.19 7.80 21.15
N THR A 161 12.74 9.00 21.31
CA THR A 161 12.78 9.99 20.23
C THR A 161 13.84 9.60 19.22
N ILE A 162 13.45 9.44 17.96
CA ILE A 162 14.36 9.13 16.85
C ILE A 162 14.55 10.37 16.01
N ASN A 163 15.78 10.88 15.98
CA ASN A 163 16.17 12.01 15.14
C ASN A 163 16.87 11.49 13.89
N TYR A 164 16.30 11.75 12.72
CA TYR A 164 16.96 11.51 11.45
C TYR A 164 17.81 12.73 11.11
N VAL A 165 19.12 12.52 11.09
CA VAL A 165 20.11 13.57 10.79
C VAL A 165 20.83 13.17 9.51
N SER A 166 20.93 14.07 8.55
CA SER A 166 21.71 13.79 7.34
C SER A 166 23.17 13.60 7.71
N VAL A 167 23.87 12.65 7.06
CA VAL A 167 25.33 12.52 7.17
C VAL A 167 26.06 13.79 6.72
N ASP A 168 25.41 14.59 5.87
CA ASP A 168 25.91 15.90 5.40
C ASP A 168 25.55 17.05 6.36
N GLY A 169 24.89 16.75 7.48
CA GLY A 169 24.44 17.71 8.49
C GLY A 169 22.97 18.13 8.33
N GLY A 170 22.36 18.55 9.44
CA GLY A 170 20.97 19.01 9.49
C GLY A 170 19.94 17.91 9.79
N THR A 171 18.86 18.31 10.45
CA THR A 171 17.73 17.43 10.80
C THR A 171 16.82 17.23 9.60
N VAL A 172 16.59 15.98 9.22
CA VAL A 172 15.67 15.58 8.15
C VAL A 172 14.24 15.48 8.70
N LYS A 173 14.08 14.74 9.80
CA LYS A 173 12.79 14.45 10.44
C LYS A 173 13.01 13.92 11.86
N SER A 174 11.98 13.95 12.69
CA SER A 174 11.94 13.18 13.94
C SER A 174 10.68 12.34 14.03
N GLN A 175 10.74 11.22 14.74
CA GLN A 175 9.58 10.43 15.15
C GLN A 175 9.78 9.90 16.57
N ILE A 176 8.72 9.40 17.20
CA ILE A 176 8.81 8.78 18.51
C ILE A 176 8.38 7.32 18.39
N LEU A 177 9.24 6.42 18.83
CA LEU A 177 8.97 4.98 18.86
C LEU A 177 8.51 4.59 20.27
N GLY A 178 7.26 4.15 20.40
CA GLY A 178 6.70 3.69 21.67
C GLY A 178 7.22 2.32 22.09
N PHE A 179 7.36 2.14 23.40
CA PHE A 179 7.58 0.81 23.97
C PHE A 179 6.26 0.03 24.01
N PRO A 180 6.32 -1.31 23.91
CA PRO A 180 5.17 -2.15 24.19
C PRO A 180 4.57 -1.83 25.56
N LEU A 181 3.25 -1.86 25.68
CA LEU A 181 2.55 -1.53 26.93
C LEU A 181 2.88 -2.49 28.08
N THR A 182 3.23 -3.74 27.76
CA THR A 182 3.67 -4.75 28.74
C THR A 182 5.12 -4.57 29.17
N ALA A 183 5.86 -3.64 28.55
CA ALA A 183 7.25 -3.43 28.88
C ALA A 183 7.37 -2.75 30.26
N ALA A 184 8.24 -3.30 31.11
CA ALA A 184 8.54 -2.74 32.42
C ALA A 184 9.01 -1.27 32.32
N ALA A 185 8.95 -0.55 33.44
CA ALA A 185 9.34 0.86 33.49
C ALA A 185 10.81 1.09 33.08
N ASP A 186 11.68 0.11 33.37
CA ASP A 186 13.12 0.09 33.08
C ASP A 186 13.48 -0.68 31.79
N ALA A 187 12.49 -1.09 31.00
CA ALA A 187 12.71 -1.82 29.77
C ALA A 187 13.60 -1.05 28.79
N ILE A 188 14.38 -1.81 28.03
CA ILE A 188 15.23 -1.30 26.96
C ILE A 188 14.67 -1.72 25.60
N MET A 189 14.90 -0.89 24.59
CA MET A 189 14.47 -1.11 23.21
C MET A 189 15.69 -1.18 22.29
N ASN A 190 15.69 -2.18 21.41
CA ASN A 190 16.60 -2.22 20.28
C ASN A 190 15.95 -1.50 19.08
N VAL A 191 16.40 -0.29 18.81
CA VAL A 191 15.96 0.54 17.69
C VAL A 191 16.61 0.01 16.42
N THR A 192 15.77 -0.43 15.48
CA THR A 192 16.19 -1.02 14.21
C THR A 192 15.33 -0.48 13.07
N THR A 193 15.77 -0.68 11.83
CA THR A 193 15.02 -0.27 10.64
C THR A 193 13.65 -0.94 10.51
N THR A 194 13.46 -2.13 11.10
CA THR A 194 12.17 -2.85 11.05
C THR A 194 11.09 -2.22 11.91
N ASN A 195 11.48 -1.40 12.90
CA ASN A 195 10.57 -0.81 13.87
C ASN A 195 10.31 0.68 13.57
N LEU A 196 10.73 1.16 12.39
CA LEU A 196 10.73 2.57 12.05
C LEU A 196 10.21 2.84 10.65
N VAL A 197 9.64 4.03 10.47
CA VAL A 197 9.34 4.59 9.15
C VAL A 197 10.49 5.50 8.74
N ILE A 198 11.38 5.02 7.87
CA ILE A 198 12.51 5.81 7.35
C ILE A 198 11.98 6.96 6.47
N PRO A 199 12.52 8.19 6.56
CA PRO A 199 12.16 9.28 5.66
C PRO A 199 12.31 8.88 4.17
N GLU A 200 11.33 9.25 3.35
CA GLU A 200 11.33 8.93 1.92
C GLU A 200 12.60 9.50 1.25
N GLY A 201 13.23 8.69 0.40
CA GLY A 201 14.45 9.07 -0.30
C GLY A 201 15.72 9.03 0.56
N TYR A 202 15.68 8.43 1.75
CA TYR A 202 16.85 8.23 2.61
C TYR A 202 17.07 6.75 2.96
N THR A 203 18.30 6.41 3.31
CA THR A 203 18.71 5.13 3.90
C THR A 203 19.49 5.39 5.18
N ILE A 204 19.38 4.49 6.17
CA ILE A 204 20.19 4.61 7.39
C ILE A 204 21.63 4.21 7.05
N ALA A 205 22.58 5.11 7.31
CA ALA A 205 24.01 4.86 7.19
C ALA A 205 24.58 4.31 8.50
N THR A 206 24.23 4.93 9.64
CA THR A 206 24.68 4.49 10.96
C THR A 206 23.76 5.00 12.07
N TRP A 207 23.97 4.51 13.29
CA TRP A 207 23.19 4.84 14.49
C TRP A 207 24.09 5.43 15.57
N SER A 208 23.49 6.20 16.48
CA SER A 208 24.13 6.49 17.77
C SER A 208 24.31 5.22 18.60
N SER A 209 25.31 5.20 19.48
CA SER A 209 25.72 4.02 20.24
C SER A 209 24.63 3.42 21.15
N ASN A 210 23.64 4.24 21.53
CA ASN A 210 22.53 3.84 22.39
C ASN A 210 21.34 3.21 21.65
N ALA A 211 21.44 2.97 20.34
CA ALA A 211 20.32 2.41 19.57
C ALA A 211 19.88 1.00 20.04
N THR A 212 20.82 0.18 20.54
CA THR A 212 20.53 -1.20 20.97
C THR A 212 19.99 -1.31 22.40
N ASN A 213 20.03 -0.22 23.17
CA ASN A 213 19.67 -0.18 24.59
C ASN A 213 18.91 1.10 24.96
N ALA A 214 18.12 1.62 24.03
CA ALA A 214 17.37 2.86 24.20
C ALA A 214 16.34 2.72 25.32
N LYS A 215 16.20 3.75 26.15
CA LYS A 215 15.25 3.81 27.28
C LYS A 215 14.13 4.82 26.98
N ARG A 216 13.01 4.73 27.69
CA ARG A 216 11.97 5.77 27.64
C ARG A 216 12.56 7.15 27.94
N GLY A 217 12.12 8.18 27.22
CA GLY A 217 12.66 9.53 27.35
C GLY A 217 13.99 9.75 26.62
N SER A 218 14.67 8.69 26.17
CA SER A 218 15.96 8.84 25.49
C SER A 218 15.80 9.26 24.04
N THR A 219 16.88 9.82 23.48
CA THR A 219 16.97 10.15 22.06
C THR A 219 18.01 9.26 21.39
N VAL A 220 17.66 8.69 20.25
CA VAL A 220 18.55 7.96 19.35
C VAL A 220 18.68 8.75 18.06
N THR A 221 19.91 8.92 17.57
CA THR A 221 20.17 9.56 16.29
C THR A 221 20.38 8.50 15.22
N ALA A 222 19.57 8.57 14.17
CA ALA A 222 19.73 7.78 12.97
C ALA A 222 20.39 8.66 11.90
N TYR A 223 21.66 8.39 11.59
CA TYR A 223 22.37 9.11 10.55
C TYR A 223 21.95 8.55 9.20
N VAL A 224 21.31 9.38 8.40
CA VAL A 224 20.76 9.00 7.11
C VAL A 224 21.56 9.58 5.95
N LYS A 225 21.68 8.78 4.89
CA LYS A 225 22.22 9.22 3.61
C LYS A 225 21.07 9.39 2.63
N GLN A 226 21.05 10.50 1.90
CA GLN A 226 20.09 10.67 0.83
C GLN A 226 20.36 9.63 -0.27
N ASN A 227 19.32 8.90 -0.67
CA ASN A 227 19.41 7.94 -1.75
C ASN A 227 19.71 8.69 -3.04
N ALA A 228 20.54 8.09 -3.89
CA ALA A 228 20.78 8.63 -5.22
C ALA A 228 19.45 8.74 -5.96
N LYS A 229 19.04 9.96 -6.33
CA LYS A 229 17.92 10.14 -7.26
C LYS A 229 18.33 9.53 -8.59
N THR A 230 17.52 8.65 -9.13
CA THR A 230 17.75 8.07 -10.45
C THR A 230 16.89 8.78 -11.49
N ALA A 231 17.43 8.94 -12.70
CA ALA A 231 16.67 9.49 -13.82
C ALA A 231 16.26 8.37 -14.78
N MET A 232 14.99 8.36 -15.19
CA MET A 232 14.56 7.60 -16.37
C MET A 232 15.23 8.20 -17.62
N ILE A 233 15.42 7.39 -18.65
CA ILE A 233 16.10 7.81 -19.88
C ILE A 233 15.08 7.72 -21.01
N GLN A 234 15.03 8.74 -21.87
CA GLN A 234 14.23 8.69 -23.10
C GLN A 234 15.15 8.64 -24.31
N PHE A 235 14.78 7.87 -25.32
CA PHE A 235 15.50 7.79 -26.57
C PHE A 235 14.73 8.49 -27.71
N LYS A 236 15.50 9.15 -28.57
CA LYS A 236 15.08 9.53 -29.91
C LYS A 236 16.00 8.84 -30.90
N LEU A 237 15.41 8.04 -31.78
CA LEU A 237 16.14 7.25 -32.76
C LEU A 237 16.23 8.05 -34.06
N TYR A 238 17.43 8.16 -34.61
CA TYR A 238 17.70 8.90 -35.83
C TYR A 238 18.36 8.01 -36.88
N ASP A 239 17.93 8.17 -38.13
CA ASP A 239 18.71 7.72 -39.28
C ASP A 239 19.92 8.64 -39.43
N LYS A 240 21.13 8.07 -39.37
CA LYS A 240 22.36 8.86 -39.44
C LYS A 240 22.53 9.56 -40.78
N ALA A 241 22.07 8.95 -41.88
CA ALA A 241 22.26 9.49 -43.22
C ALA A 241 21.38 10.72 -43.47
N THR A 242 20.14 10.69 -42.97
CA THR A 242 19.16 11.76 -43.21
C THR A 242 18.96 12.70 -42.02
N ASN A 243 19.47 12.32 -40.84
CA ASN A 243 19.24 12.98 -39.55
C ASN A 243 17.74 13.13 -39.20
N LYS A 244 16.89 12.26 -39.75
CA LYS A 244 15.45 12.20 -39.46
C LYS A 244 15.16 11.20 -38.36
N ILE A 245 14.08 11.45 -37.61
CA ILE A 245 13.59 10.52 -36.59
C ILE A 245 13.08 9.25 -37.28
N ILE A 246 13.44 8.09 -36.73
CA ILE A 246 12.91 6.80 -37.14
C ILE A 246 11.61 6.57 -36.36
N GLU A 247 10.49 6.44 -37.08
CA GLU A 247 9.22 6.09 -36.46
C GLU A 247 9.17 4.60 -36.12
N LEU A 248 8.85 4.31 -34.86
CA LEU A 248 8.67 2.96 -34.36
C LEU A 248 7.22 2.52 -34.53
N ASN A 249 7.00 1.24 -34.84
CA ASN A 249 5.66 0.67 -34.76
C ASN A 249 5.20 0.55 -33.30
N ALA A 250 3.90 0.30 -33.08
CA ALA A 250 3.31 0.26 -31.74
C ALA A 250 3.98 -0.76 -30.80
N THR A 251 4.39 -1.93 -31.32
CA THR A 251 5.06 -2.96 -30.52
C THR A 251 6.46 -2.52 -30.11
N GLN A 252 7.25 -1.97 -31.04
CA GLN A 252 8.58 -1.42 -30.79
C GLN A 252 8.53 -0.25 -29.79
N GLN A 253 7.57 0.67 -29.94
CA GLN A 253 7.41 1.79 -29.02
C GLN A 253 7.04 1.31 -27.60
N THR A 254 6.20 0.28 -27.49
CA THR A 254 5.84 -0.32 -26.20
C THR A 254 7.05 -0.95 -25.53
N ALA A 255 7.89 -1.66 -26.29
CA ALA A 255 9.12 -2.26 -25.79
C ALA A 255 10.13 -1.19 -25.34
N LEU A 256 10.29 -0.12 -26.12
CA LEU A 256 11.15 1.00 -25.75
C LEU A 256 10.68 1.67 -24.45
N ASN A 257 9.40 2.04 -24.37
CA ASN A 257 8.84 2.68 -23.17
C ASN A 257 9.02 1.82 -21.91
N ALA A 258 8.92 0.48 -22.04
CA ALA A 258 9.13 -0.43 -20.93
C ALA A 258 10.60 -0.46 -20.48
N ALA A 259 11.55 -0.48 -21.43
CA ALA A 259 12.98 -0.46 -21.15
C ALA A 259 13.44 0.89 -20.55
N GLU A 260 12.89 2.01 -21.02
CA GLU A 260 13.19 3.38 -20.55
C GLU A 260 12.84 3.63 -19.07
N VAL A 261 11.81 2.96 -18.57
CA VAL A 261 11.38 3.06 -17.16
C VAL A 261 11.98 1.97 -16.28
N ASN A 262 12.65 0.97 -16.87
CA ASN A 262 13.22 -0.15 -16.13
C ASN A 262 14.31 0.35 -15.17
N ALA A 263 14.12 0.06 -13.87
CA ALA A 263 15.01 0.48 -12.79
C ALA A 263 16.47 0.01 -12.99
N ALA A 264 16.70 -1.07 -13.73
CA ALA A 264 18.04 -1.58 -14.05
C ALA A 264 18.89 -0.62 -14.90
N TYR A 265 18.24 0.25 -15.69
CA TYR A 265 18.93 1.21 -16.56
C TYR A 265 18.90 2.65 -16.04
N GLN A 266 18.19 2.91 -14.95
CA GLN A 266 18.16 4.24 -14.38
C GLN A 266 19.51 4.57 -13.73
N VAL A 267 20.03 5.76 -14.02
CA VAL A 267 21.34 6.20 -13.52
C VAL A 267 21.18 7.31 -12.48
N PRO A 268 22.08 7.39 -11.48
CA PRO A 268 22.10 8.50 -10.53
C PRO A 268 22.17 9.87 -11.24
N MET A 269 21.35 10.82 -10.81
CA MET A 269 21.43 12.22 -11.25
C MET A 269 22.83 12.77 -10.96
N GLY A 270 23.37 13.58 -11.90
CA GLY A 270 24.73 14.10 -11.82
C GLY A 270 25.83 13.12 -12.26
N SER A 271 25.50 11.84 -12.50
CA SER A 271 26.44 10.85 -13.04
C SER A 271 26.44 10.80 -14.57
N SER A 272 27.35 10.01 -15.13
CA SER A 272 27.45 9.79 -16.58
C SER A 272 26.72 8.51 -16.97
N LEU A 273 25.81 8.61 -17.94
CA LEU A 273 25.20 7.47 -18.62
C LEU A 273 26.23 6.83 -19.56
N SER A 274 26.51 5.54 -19.33
CA SER A 274 27.50 4.78 -20.10
C SER A 274 26.94 4.35 -21.46
N VAL A 275 27.82 4.16 -22.45
CA VAL A 275 27.46 3.60 -23.77
C VAL A 275 26.89 2.18 -23.61
N ALA A 276 27.53 1.35 -22.78
CA ALA A 276 27.08 -0.03 -22.54
C ALA A 276 25.66 -0.09 -21.95
N THR A 277 25.31 0.82 -21.03
CA THR A 277 23.95 0.90 -20.46
C THR A 277 22.92 1.27 -21.54
N GLN A 278 23.26 2.22 -22.42
CA GLN A 278 22.39 2.63 -23.53
C GLN A 278 22.18 1.49 -24.53
N GLU A 279 23.25 0.79 -24.90
CA GLU A 279 23.18 -0.36 -25.80
C GLU A 279 22.39 -1.53 -25.21
N ALA A 280 22.54 -1.79 -23.91
CA ALA A 280 21.79 -2.83 -23.21
C ALA A 280 20.28 -2.52 -23.14
N LEU A 281 19.91 -1.26 -22.89
CA LEU A 281 18.51 -0.82 -22.90
C LEU A 281 17.91 -0.99 -24.30
N LEU A 282 18.61 -0.51 -25.34
CA LEU A 282 18.17 -0.67 -26.73
C LEU A 282 18.10 -2.14 -27.14
N GLU A 283 18.97 -3.00 -26.63
CA GLU A 283 18.90 -4.45 -26.83
C GLU A 283 17.68 -5.08 -26.16
N GLU A 284 17.38 -4.73 -24.90
CA GLU A 284 16.17 -5.18 -24.20
C GLU A 284 14.90 -4.75 -24.94
N ALA A 285 14.90 -3.54 -25.50
CA ALA A 285 13.81 -3.04 -26.35
C ALA A 285 13.72 -3.74 -27.72
N GLY A 286 14.68 -4.61 -28.08
CA GLY A 286 14.74 -5.24 -29.40
C GLY A 286 15.14 -4.29 -30.53
N LEU A 287 15.83 -3.18 -30.19
CA LEU A 287 16.17 -2.09 -31.09
C LEU A 287 17.66 -2.04 -31.47
N LYS A 288 18.47 -3.05 -31.15
CA LYS A 288 19.85 -3.13 -31.71
C LYS A 288 19.85 -3.27 -33.25
N SER A 289 18.91 -4.02 -33.77
CA SER A 289 18.62 -4.11 -35.20
C SER A 289 17.15 -4.44 -35.40
N PHE A 290 16.42 -3.64 -36.16
CA PHE A 290 14.97 -3.78 -36.32
C PHE A 290 14.49 -3.33 -37.70
N THR A 291 13.28 -3.76 -38.07
CA THR A 291 12.61 -3.30 -39.30
C THR A 291 11.81 -2.04 -39.02
N THR A 292 12.05 -0.99 -39.80
CA THR A 292 11.31 0.28 -39.71
C THR A 292 9.91 0.15 -40.31
N THR A 293 9.05 1.14 -40.09
CA THR A 293 7.72 1.24 -40.71
C THR A 293 7.76 1.24 -42.25
N ASP A 294 8.87 1.69 -42.83
CA ASP A 294 9.13 1.71 -44.28
C ASP A 294 9.76 0.40 -44.81
N ASN A 295 9.72 -0.69 -44.03
CA ASN A 295 10.33 -2.00 -44.35
C ASN A 295 11.85 -1.97 -44.61
N LYS A 296 12.56 -0.99 -44.05
CA LYS A 296 14.03 -0.94 -44.08
C LYS A 296 14.62 -1.55 -42.82
N THR A 297 15.86 -2.00 -42.89
CA THR A 297 16.57 -2.50 -41.70
C THR A 297 17.37 -1.36 -41.08
N ALA A 298 17.06 -1.01 -39.83
CA ALA A 298 17.82 -0.06 -39.04
C ALA A 298 18.73 -0.82 -38.07
N THR A 299 20.05 -0.63 -38.17
CA THR A 299 21.04 -1.24 -37.26
C THR A 299 21.75 -0.15 -36.47
N LEU A 300 21.84 -0.31 -35.14
CA LEU A 300 22.50 0.64 -34.26
C LEU A 300 23.98 0.74 -34.63
N ARG A 301 24.48 1.96 -34.82
CA ARG A 301 25.89 2.20 -35.13
C ARG A 301 26.77 1.97 -33.90
N ALA A 302 28.03 1.60 -34.11
CA ALA A 302 29.02 1.49 -33.03
C ALA A 302 29.30 2.84 -32.33
N ASP A 303 29.14 3.95 -33.04
CA ASP A 303 29.15 5.32 -32.52
C ASP A 303 27.74 5.90 -32.36
N GLY A 304 26.72 5.04 -32.38
CA GLY A 304 25.31 5.42 -32.43
C GLY A 304 24.82 6.07 -31.15
N VAL A 305 25.49 5.82 -30.02
CA VAL A 305 25.21 6.42 -28.72
C VAL A 305 26.51 6.91 -28.09
N GLY A 306 26.42 7.90 -27.19
CA GLY A 306 27.57 8.55 -26.59
C GLY A 306 27.48 8.65 -25.07
N LYS A 307 28.60 8.92 -24.40
CA LYS A 307 28.58 9.23 -22.96
C LYS A 307 27.84 10.54 -22.73
N ILE A 308 26.80 10.52 -21.89
CA ILE A 308 25.98 11.70 -21.59
C ILE A 308 26.02 11.96 -20.08
N LYS A 309 26.29 13.20 -19.68
CA LYS A 309 26.20 13.61 -18.27
C LYS A 309 24.75 13.93 -17.96
N ILE A 310 24.17 13.23 -16.98
CA ILE A 310 22.81 13.51 -16.52
C ILE A 310 22.85 14.75 -15.63
N ALA A 311 22.00 15.74 -15.93
CA ALA A 311 21.89 16.94 -15.13
C ALA A 311 21.46 16.61 -13.68
N GLY A 312 21.82 17.46 -12.73
CA GLY A 312 21.43 17.31 -11.32
C GLY A 312 19.99 17.74 -11.00
N SER A 313 19.22 18.19 -12.00
CA SER A 313 17.82 18.59 -11.85
C SER A 313 16.89 17.45 -12.28
N ASN A 314 15.61 17.49 -11.84
CA ASN A 314 14.56 16.49 -12.10
C ASN A 314 14.17 16.32 -13.60
N ALA A 315 15.05 16.63 -14.55
CA ALA A 315 14.81 16.44 -15.97
C ALA A 315 15.03 14.98 -16.37
N THR A 316 14.12 14.44 -17.19
CA THR A 316 14.31 13.14 -17.85
C THR A 316 15.27 13.35 -19.03
N PRO A 317 16.52 12.87 -19.00
CA PRO A 317 17.45 13.03 -20.11
C PRO A 317 16.92 12.36 -21.38
N THR A 318 16.92 13.11 -22.48
CA THR A 318 16.69 12.57 -23.83
C THR A 318 18.03 12.27 -24.51
N VAL A 319 18.22 11.03 -24.94
CA VAL A 319 19.38 10.50 -25.64
C VAL A 319 19.06 10.37 -27.12
N SER A 320 19.94 10.84 -27.98
CA SER A 320 19.88 10.55 -29.42
C SER A 320 20.65 9.27 -29.73
N ALA A 321 19.99 8.30 -30.35
CA ALA A 321 20.60 7.08 -30.86
C ALA A 321 20.60 7.09 -32.39
N TYR A 322 21.75 6.85 -33.03
CA TYR A 322 21.92 6.92 -34.47
C TYR A 322 22.08 5.53 -35.10
N TYR A 323 21.34 5.31 -36.18
CA TYR A 323 21.22 4.03 -36.89
C TYR A 323 21.67 4.17 -38.34
N ASP A 324 22.24 3.08 -38.87
CA ASP A 324 22.38 2.91 -40.32
C ASP A 324 21.10 2.23 -40.83
N VAL A 325 20.35 2.93 -41.70
CA VAL A 325 19.11 2.42 -42.28
C VAL A 325 19.36 2.00 -43.73
N LYS A 326 19.09 0.74 -44.05
CA LYS A 326 19.27 0.14 -45.38
C LYS A 326 17.96 -0.41 -45.92
#